data_AF-A0A8B9MM95-F1
#
_entry.id   AF-A0A8B9MM95-F1
#
_cell.length_a   1.000
_cell.length_b   1.000
_cell.length_c   1.000
_cell.angle_alpha   90.00
_cell.angle_beta   90.00
_cell.angle_gamma   90.00
#
_symmetry.space_group_name_H-M   'P 1'
#
loop_
_entity.id
_entity.type
_entity.pdbx_description
1 polymer ?
#
loop_
_entity_poly.entity_id
_entity_poly.type
_entity_poly.pdbx_seq_one_letter_code
_entity_poly.pdbx_strand_id
1 'polypeptide(L)'
;ILNLSDLAFLPECYFSLFFFLLKIQFLDIEREIHAAPHVSEKLIQLFRNKSEFTFLATLQQKASTSGVILSIRELEHSYFELESSGLRDEIRYHYRFNGKSRTEVFPYRLADGQWHKIAVSLSASHLLLHVDCNRIYERIIDPPETNLTPESNLWLGQRNRKHGFFKGVIQDVKVIFIPNGYITQCPNLNRTCPTCSDFLSLVQGIMDLQELLAKMTAKLNYAETRLSQLEDCHCEKTCQVNGLIYRDKDSWVEDDHCRNCTCKSGVVECRRMSCPPLDCPPDALPVHVESQCCKICKGKYITRTFWFHPLFKLHVPCISGHNFCAEGHRCGENSECKNWNTKATCECKNGYLAVQGDSAYCEGKQNIQRPVPLTT
;
A
#
# COMPACT_ATOMS: atom_id res chain seq x y z
N ILE A 1 55.90 4.84 48.95
CA ILE A 1 55.19 6.13 48.80
C ILE A 1 54.94 6.31 47.30
N LEU A 2 53.77 5.91 46.80
CA LEU A 2 53.39 6.18 45.41
C LEU A 2 52.58 7.47 45.45
N ASN A 3 53.23 8.60 45.16
CA ASN A 3 52.57 9.89 45.03
C ASN A 3 51.76 9.90 43.73
N LEU A 4 50.45 10.19 43.84
CA LEU A 4 49.56 10.50 42.73
C LEU A 4 49.85 11.93 42.23
N SER A 5 51.01 12.16 41.62
CA SER A 5 51.47 13.51 41.26
C SER A 5 51.14 13.98 39.83
N ASP A 6 50.49 13.19 38.98
CA ASP A 6 50.17 13.62 37.60
C ASP A 6 48.64 13.69 37.38
N LEU A 7 48.06 14.82 37.77
CA LEU A 7 46.66 15.18 37.52
C LEU A 7 46.61 16.47 36.69
N ALA A 8 46.59 16.32 35.37
CA ALA A 8 46.39 17.43 34.44
C ALA A 8 44.91 17.87 34.47
N PHE A 9 44.66 19.12 34.86
CA PHE A 9 43.38 19.79 34.69
C PHE A 9 43.33 20.42 33.29
N LEU A 10 42.39 19.99 32.45
CA LEU A 10 42.07 20.71 31.20
C LEU A 10 40.86 21.64 31.42
N PRO A 11 40.87 22.85 30.81
CA PRO A 11 39.82 23.85 31.01
C PRO A 11 38.57 23.55 30.17
N GLU A 12 37.51 24.23 30.57
CA GLU A 12 36.11 24.11 30.16
C GLU A 12 35.87 23.99 28.64
N CYS A 13 35.18 22.90 28.23
CA CYS A 13 34.16 22.81 27.18
C CYS A 13 33.94 21.38 26.62
N TYR A 14 34.72 20.37 27.04
CA TYR A 14 34.49 18.98 26.63
C TYR A 14 34.64 18.04 27.84
N PHE A 15 33.60 17.24 28.10
CA PHE A 15 33.58 16.05 28.96
C PHE A 15 34.19 16.16 30.37
N SER A 16 33.34 16.03 31.39
CA SER A 16 33.75 15.78 32.78
C SER A 16 34.28 14.34 32.94
N LEU A 17 35.39 14.02 32.28
CA LEU A 17 36.15 12.78 32.45
C LEU A 17 37.38 13.05 33.34
N PHE A 18 37.39 12.48 34.53
CA PHE A 18 38.64 12.31 35.29
C PHE A 18 39.40 11.11 34.69
N PHE A 19 40.58 11.36 34.11
CA PHE A 19 41.47 10.31 33.64
C PHE A 19 42.50 9.98 34.73
N PHE A 20 42.38 8.79 35.32
CA PHE A 20 43.45 8.17 36.10
C PHE A 20 44.02 6.98 35.30
N LEU A 21 45.09 7.23 34.54
CA LEU A 21 45.91 6.17 33.95
C LEU A 21 47.02 5.79 34.93
N LEU A 22 46.65 5.14 36.03
CA LEU A 22 47.61 4.56 36.97
C LEU A 22 47.30 3.07 37.14
N LYS A 23 48.20 2.20 36.70
CA LYS A 23 48.16 0.78 37.00
C LYS A 23 48.76 0.58 38.40
N ILE A 24 47.92 0.30 39.39
CA ILE A 24 48.35 0.15 40.78
C ILE A 24 48.38 -1.33 41.14
N GLN A 25 49.58 -1.85 41.40
CA GLN A 25 49.78 -3.23 41.85
C GLN A 25 49.91 -3.28 43.38
N PHE A 26 49.01 -4.03 44.02
CA PHE A 26 48.91 -4.17 45.47
C PHE A 26 49.60 -5.47 45.94
N LEU A 27 50.83 -5.35 46.45
CA LEU A 27 51.71 -6.45 46.89
C LEU A 27 51.93 -6.54 48.42
N ASP A 28 51.68 -5.48 49.21
CA ASP A 28 52.02 -5.39 50.65
C ASP A 28 50.83 -4.98 51.53
N ILE A 29 50.98 -5.25 52.83
CA ILE A 29 49.99 -5.12 53.90
C ILE A 29 49.98 -3.70 54.52
N GLU A 30 51.06 -2.93 54.42
CA GLU A 30 51.12 -1.55 54.92
C GLU A 30 51.25 -0.57 53.76
N ARG A 31 50.12 0.07 53.41
CA ARG A 31 50.04 1.04 52.31
C ARG A 31 49.05 2.14 52.69
N GLU A 32 49.36 3.35 52.27
CA GLU A 32 48.49 4.52 52.43
C GLU A 32 48.24 5.13 51.06
N ILE A 33 47.21 4.65 50.37
CA ILE A 33 46.79 5.14 49.06
C ILE A 33 45.50 5.93 49.25
N HIS A 34 45.66 7.23 49.51
CA HIS A 34 44.58 8.21 49.51
C HIS A 34 44.80 9.18 48.34
N ALA A 35 43.70 9.72 47.80
CA ALA A 35 43.80 10.74 46.78
C ALA A 35 44.42 12.03 47.35
N ALA A 36 45.16 12.76 46.51
CA ALA A 36 45.75 14.03 46.91
C ALA A 36 44.66 15.00 47.41
N PRO A 37 44.94 15.84 48.43
CA PRO A 37 43.92 16.66 49.10
C PRO A 37 43.06 17.50 48.13
N HIS A 38 43.71 18.11 47.13
CA HIS A 38 43.05 18.93 46.10
C HIS A 38 42.07 18.15 45.20
N VAL A 39 42.32 16.85 44.98
CA VAL A 39 41.42 15.97 44.20
C VAL A 39 40.26 15.50 45.07
N SER A 40 40.54 15.15 46.31
CA SER A 40 39.53 14.74 47.29
C SER A 40 38.51 15.87 47.49
N GLU A 41 38.95 17.10 47.67
CA GLU A 41 38.07 18.27 47.80
C GLU A 41 37.17 18.47 46.56
N LYS A 42 37.74 18.40 45.34
CA LYS A 42 36.97 18.56 44.10
C LYS A 42 35.98 17.41 43.89
N LEU A 43 36.34 16.17 44.22
CA LEU A 43 35.43 15.03 44.19
C LEU A 43 34.29 15.20 45.19
N ILE A 44 34.58 15.59 46.43
CA ILE A 44 33.58 15.85 47.48
C ILE A 44 32.59 16.93 47.02
N GLN A 45 33.08 18.01 46.40
CA GLN A 45 32.22 19.05 45.82
C GLN A 45 31.29 18.51 44.73
N LEU A 46 31.78 17.64 43.86
CA LEU A 46 30.97 17.04 42.79
C LEU A 46 29.89 16.09 43.34
N PHE A 47 30.20 15.29 44.36
CA PHE A 47 29.21 14.44 45.04
C PHE A 47 28.11 15.25 45.74
N ARG A 48 28.41 16.45 46.26
CA ARG A 48 27.38 17.34 46.82
C ARG A 48 26.42 17.89 45.76
N ASN A 49 26.94 18.20 44.57
CA ASN A 49 26.17 18.87 43.52
C ASN A 49 25.42 17.89 42.60
N LYS A 50 25.86 16.63 42.54
CA LYS A 50 25.31 15.61 41.65
C LYS A 50 24.90 14.38 42.47
N SER A 51 23.63 14.01 42.36
CA SER A 51 23.05 12.82 43.00
C SER A 51 23.25 11.52 42.21
N GLU A 52 23.79 11.62 41.00
CA GLU A 52 23.98 10.48 40.10
C GLU A 52 25.45 10.35 39.72
N PHE A 53 25.97 9.14 39.81
CA PHE A 53 27.35 8.86 39.44
C PHE A 53 27.54 7.40 39.08
N THR A 54 28.63 7.14 38.37
CA THR A 54 29.10 5.82 38.01
C THR A 54 30.55 5.67 38.40
N PHE A 55 30.84 4.65 39.19
CA PHE A 55 32.19 4.19 39.49
C PHE A 55 32.62 3.12 38.49
N LEU A 56 33.82 3.25 37.95
CA LEU A 56 34.41 2.36 36.95
C LEU A 56 35.77 1.91 37.45
N ALA A 57 36.09 0.64 37.29
CA ALA A 57 37.44 0.13 37.49
C ALA A 57 37.69 -1.13 36.65
N THR A 58 38.95 -1.37 36.32
CA THR A 58 39.42 -2.65 35.81
C THR A 58 40.35 -3.26 36.84
N LEU A 59 40.03 -4.45 37.32
CA LEU A 59 40.76 -5.07 38.43
C LEU A 59 41.04 -6.54 38.19
N GLN A 60 42.10 -7.03 38.83
CA GLN A 60 42.44 -8.44 38.90
C GLN A 60 42.70 -8.76 40.37
N GLN A 61 41.77 -9.47 41.01
CA GLN A 61 41.86 -9.80 42.42
C GLN A 61 42.47 -11.20 42.61
N LYS A 62 43.38 -11.34 43.58
CA LYS A 62 43.96 -12.64 43.92
C LYS A 62 42.85 -13.60 44.39
N ALA A 63 42.89 -14.84 43.89
CA ALA A 63 41.87 -15.83 44.16
C ALA A 63 41.57 -16.00 45.67
N SER A 64 40.28 -16.07 46.02
CA SER A 64 39.78 -16.27 47.38
C SER A 64 40.28 -15.25 48.41
N THR A 65 40.64 -14.03 47.98
CA THR A 65 40.96 -12.93 48.88
C THR A 65 39.77 -11.99 49.02
N SER A 66 39.65 -11.30 50.15
CA SER A 66 38.67 -10.23 50.34
C SER A 66 39.38 -8.89 50.46
N GLY A 67 38.77 -7.82 49.94
CA GLY A 67 39.35 -6.49 49.98
C GLY A 67 38.41 -5.40 49.47
N VAL A 68 38.67 -4.17 49.90
CA VAL A 68 37.88 -3.00 49.52
C VAL A 68 38.47 -2.36 48.27
N ILE A 69 37.63 -2.15 47.26
CA ILE A 69 38.03 -1.58 45.98
C ILE A 69 38.07 -0.05 46.09
N LEU A 70 36.99 0.56 46.58
CA LEU A 70 36.88 1.99 46.82
C LEU A 70 36.13 2.23 48.14
N SER A 71 36.60 3.15 48.95
CA SER A 71 35.95 3.58 50.20
C SER A 71 35.97 5.09 50.33
N ILE A 72 34.80 5.69 50.51
CA ILE A 72 34.57 7.10 50.85
C ILE A 72 33.97 7.11 52.25
N ARG A 73 34.77 7.57 53.20
CA ARG A 73 34.44 7.48 54.63
C ARG A 73 34.72 8.79 55.34
N GLU A 74 33.81 9.17 56.22
CA GLU A 74 33.99 10.22 57.20
C GLU A 74 34.00 9.57 58.59
N LEU A 75 35.12 9.66 59.31
CA LEU A 75 35.27 9.03 60.63
C LEU A 75 34.87 7.53 60.61
N GLU A 76 33.75 7.16 61.24
CA GLU A 76 33.21 5.80 61.30
C GLU A 76 32.10 5.53 60.26
N HIS A 77 31.79 6.51 59.40
CA HIS A 77 30.64 6.49 58.51
C HIS A 77 31.04 6.27 57.06
N SER A 78 30.58 5.16 56.47
CA SER A 78 30.79 4.83 55.06
C SER A 78 29.67 5.43 54.20
N TYR A 79 30.01 6.44 53.40
CA TYR A 79 29.09 7.04 52.43
C TYR A 79 29.03 6.22 51.14
N PHE A 80 30.17 5.69 50.72
CA PHE A 80 30.28 4.76 49.61
C PHE A 80 31.42 3.80 49.89
N GLU A 81 31.15 2.50 49.95
CA GLU A 81 32.22 1.51 50.05
C GLU A 81 31.86 0.27 49.24
N LEU A 82 32.76 -0.10 48.33
CA LEU A 82 32.63 -1.29 47.49
C LEU A 82 33.65 -2.32 47.93
N GLU A 83 33.17 -3.40 48.54
CA GLU A 83 33.96 -4.52 49.02
C GLU A 83 33.75 -5.74 48.11
N SER A 84 34.84 -6.43 47.77
CA SER A 84 34.79 -7.73 47.12
C SER A 84 35.24 -8.80 48.09
N SER A 85 34.39 -9.79 48.35
CA SER A 85 34.65 -10.90 49.26
C SER A 85 34.85 -12.20 48.49
N GLY A 86 36.10 -12.58 48.25
CA GLY A 86 36.44 -13.83 47.58
C GLY A 86 36.24 -15.09 48.42
N LEU A 87 36.07 -14.96 49.74
CA LEU A 87 35.74 -16.10 50.61
C LEU A 87 34.26 -16.47 50.57
N ARG A 88 33.40 -15.51 50.21
CA ARG A 88 31.94 -15.69 50.16
C ARG A 88 31.39 -15.58 48.74
N ASP A 89 32.25 -15.31 47.75
CA ASP A 89 31.89 -15.05 46.36
C ASP A 89 30.79 -13.97 46.25
N GLU A 90 31.01 -12.84 46.93
CA GLU A 90 30.05 -11.73 47.03
C GLU A 90 30.73 -10.38 46.78
N ILE A 91 30.05 -9.49 46.06
CA ILE A 91 30.34 -8.05 46.03
C ILE A 91 29.36 -7.37 46.98
N ARG A 92 29.88 -6.45 47.81
CA ARG A 92 29.10 -5.73 48.82
C ARG A 92 29.22 -4.25 48.61
N TYR A 93 28.08 -3.58 48.56
CA TYR A 93 27.99 -2.13 48.50
C TYR A 93 27.45 -1.60 49.83
N HIS A 94 28.28 -0.88 50.57
CA HIS A 94 27.91 -0.23 51.82
C HIS A 94 27.64 1.25 51.59
N TYR A 95 26.48 1.72 52.05
CA TYR A 95 26.04 3.10 51.89
C TYR A 95 25.27 3.56 53.13
N ARG A 96 25.02 4.86 53.21
CA ARG A 96 24.29 5.47 54.31
C ARG A 96 22.94 6.01 53.83
N PHE A 97 21.90 5.77 54.62
CA PHE A 97 20.55 6.31 54.40
C PHE A 97 19.89 6.64 55.74
N ASN A 98 19.37 7.86 55.86
CA ASN A 98 18.75 8.38 57.09
C ASN A 98 19.59 8.14 58.35
N GLY A 99 20.91 8.38 58.25
CA GLY A 99 21.85 8.20 59.35
C GLY A 99 22.24 6.75 59.65
N LYS A 100 21.64 5.76 58.96
CA LYS A 100 21.90 4.33 59.18
C LYS A 100 22.75 3.75 58.07
N SER A 101 23.67 2.86 58.42
CA SER A 101 24.44 2.09 57.45
C SER A 101 23.57 0.97 56.86
N ARG A 102 23.63 0.84 55.53
CA ARG A 102 22.93 -0.17 54.73
C ARG A 102 23.95 -0.96 53.93
N THR A 103 23.61 -2.17 53.51
CA THR A 103 24.53 -3.03 52.76
C THR A 103 23.76 -3.85 51.75
N GLU A 104 24.11 -3.67 50.48
CA GLU A 104 23.63 -4.50 49.39
C GLU A 104 24.64 -5.58 49.07
N VAL A 105 24.18 -6.83 49.06
CA VAL A 105 25.01 -8.00 48.74
C VAL A 105 24.60 -8.54 47.37
N PHE A 106 25.60 -8.76 46.53
CA PHE A 106 25.49 -9.28 45.17
C PHE A 106 26.34 -10.54 45.06
N PRO A 107 25.74 -11.72 44.89
CA PRO A 107 26.49 -12.96 44.67
C PRO A 107 27.29 -12.90 43.36
N TYR A 108 28.59 -12.68 43.44
CA TYR A 108 29.45 -12.66 42.26
C TYR A 108 30.89 -12.93 42.66
N ARG A 109 31.51 -13.88 41.97
CA ARG A 109 32.89 -14.29 42.20
C ARG A 109 33.86 -13.41 41.43
N LEU A 110 34.25 -12.29 42.02
CA LEU A 110 35.24 -11.36 41.44
C LEU A 110 36.69 -11.76 41.72
N ALA A 111 36.91 -12.57 42.77
CA ALA A 111 38.22 -13.02 43.21
C ALA A 111 38.57 -14.40 42.64
N ASP A 112 38.65 -14.51 41.31
CA ASP A 112 39.00 -15.72 40.57
C ASP A 112 40.44 -15.69 40.00
N GLY A 113 41.13 -14.55 40.12
CA GLY A 113 42.46 -14.33 39.55
C GLY A 113 42.46 -13.82 38.11
N GLN A 114 41.31 -13.61 37.48
CA GLN A 114 41.16 -13.06 36.14
C GLN A 114 40.94 -11.54 36.18
N TRP A 115 41.02 -10.93 35.01
CA TRP A 115 40.75 -9.51 34.83
C TRP A 115 39.26 -9.28 34.66
N HIS A 116 38.71 -8.38 35.47
CA HIS A 116 37.32 -7.97 35.39
C HIS A 116 37.19 -6.46 35.22
N LYS A 117 36.23 -6.06 34.39
CA LYS A 117 35.79 -4.68 34.21
C LYS A 117 34.52 -4.47 35.01
N ILE A 118 34.57 -3.67 36.07
CA ILE A 118 33.40 -3.39 36.90
C ILE A 118 32.89 -1.97 36.66
N ALA A 119 31.56 -1.83 36.61
CA ALA A 119 30.90 -0.53 36.62
C ALA A 119 29.71 -0.54 37.59
N VAL A 120 29.72 0.35 38.57
CA VAL A 120 28.65 0.54 39.55
C VAL A 120 28.02 1.90 39.33
N SER A 121 26.78 1.93 38.84
CA SER A 121 26.04 3.16 38.58
C SER A 121 24.93 3.34 39.61
N LEU A 122 24.84 4.54 40.14
CA LEU A 122 23.85 4.96 41.12
C LEU A 122 23.08 6.16 40.58
N SER A 123 21.76 6.02 40.53
CA SER A 123 20.82 7.05 40.08
C SER A 123 19.66 7.10 41.07
N ALA A 124 19.68 8.05 41.99
CA ALA A 124 18.71 8.17 43.08
C ALA A 124 18.49 6.83 43.83
N SER A 125 17.40 6.12 43.56
CA SER A 125 17.04 4.83 44.17
C SER A 125 17.39 3.61 43.31
N HIS A 126 18.19 3.77 42.25
CA HIS A 126 18.56 2.69 41.34
C HIS A 126 20.07 2.41 41.39
N LEU A 127 20.41 1.15 41.65
CA LEU A 127 21.77 0.62 41.60
C LEU A 127 21.89 -0.38 40.44
N LEU A 128 22.87 -0.13 39.58
CA LEU A 128 23.23 -1.01 38.47
C LEU A 128 24.67 -1.49 38.62
N LEU A 129 24.87 -2.80 38.66
CA LEU A 129 26.18 -3.43 38.69
C LEU A 129 26.43 -4.15 37.36
N HIS A 130 27.47 -3.71 36.67
CA HIS A 130 27.98 -4.36 35.48
C HIS A 130 29.33 -5.01 35.78
N VAL A 131 29.51 -6.20 35.22
CA VAL A 131 30.81 -6.89 35.18
C VAL A 131 31.07 -7.36 33.77
N ASP A 132 32.25 -7.08 33.24
CA ASP A 132 32.71 -7.42 31.89
C ASP A 132 31.74 -6.98 30.79
N CYS A 133 31.22 -5.76 30.93
CA CYS A 133 30.24 -5.18 30.02
C CYS A 133 28.93 -5.99 29.93
N ASN A 134 28.55 -6.70 31.00
CA ASN A 134 27.25 -7.32 31.14
C ASN A 134 26.56 -6.76 32.37
N ARG A 135 25.26 -6.46 32.25
CA ARG A 135 24.45 -6.04 33.41
C ARG A 135 24.11 -7.25 34.25
N ILE A 136 24.85 -7.45 35.34
CA ILE A 136 24.72 -8.62 36.21
C ILE A 136 23.59 -8.42 37.23
N TYR A 137 23.51 -7.23 37.83
CA TYR A 137 22.48 -6.90 38.81
C TYR A 137 21.89 -5.53 38.60
N GLU A 138 20.59 -5.44 38.84
CA GLU A 138 19.81 -4.20 38.93
C GLU A 138 18.99 -4.29 40.22
N ARG A 139 19.12 -3.29 41.10
CA ARG A 139 18.42 -3.26 42.38
C ARG A 139 17.88 -1.87 42.66
N ILE A 140 16.67 -1.83 43.17
CA ILE A 140 16.09 -0.61 43.75
C ILE A 140 16.57 -0.54 45.21
N ILE A 141 17.25 0.54 45.56
CA ILE A 141 17.82 0.78 46.89
C ILE A 141 17.25 2.05 47.50
N ASP A 142 17.39 2.21 48.81
CA ASP A 142 17.16 3.50 49.45
C ASP A 142 18.18 4.53 48.90
N PRO A 143 17.78 5.78 48.64
CA PRO A 143 18.66 6.78 48.03
C PRO A 143 19.87 7.07 48.95
N PRO A 144 21.11 6.86 48.49
CA PRO A 144 22.28 7.05 49.33
C PRO A 144 22.50 8.53 49.65
N GLU A 145 22.96 8.81 50.86
CA GLU A 145 23.35 10.16 51.26
C GLU A 145 24.58 10.61 50.46
N THR A 146 24.49 11.77 49.80
CA THR A 146 25.60 12.38 49.05
C THR A 146 26.19 13.60 49.75
N ASN A 147 25.72 13.90 50.97
CA ASN A 147 26.18 15.03 51.79
C ASN A 147 27.52 14.71 52.46
N LEU A 148 28.57 14.60 51.66
CA LEU A 148 29.94 14.41 52.13
C LEU A 148 30.47 15.71 52.77
N THR A 149 31.14 15.62 53.92
CA THR A 149 31.89 16.75 54.49
C THR A 149 33.27 16.88 53.84
N PRO A 150 33.94 18.04 53.94
CA PRO A 150 35.29 18.21 53.40
C PRO A 150 36.33 17.33 54.11
N GLU A 151 36.02 16.81 55.30
CA GLU A 151 36.87 15.90 56.07
C GLU A 151 36.75 14.42 55.64
N SER A 152 35.96 14.15 54.60
CA SER A 152 35.80 12.80 54.06
C SER A 152 37.09 12.31 53.41
N ASN A 153 37.50 11.09 53.75
CA ASN A 153 38.70 10.46 53.21
C ASN A 153 38.34 9.48 52.09
N LEU A 154 39.06 9.60 50.97
CA LEU A 154 38.95 8.74 49.80
C LEU A 154 40.09 7.72 49.79
N TRP A 155 39.74 6.44 49.92
CA TRP A 155 40.67 5.31 49.94
C TRP A 155 40.45 4.41 48.74
N LEU A 156 41.53 4.06 48.05
CA LEU A 156 41.51 3.13 46.91
C LEU A 156 42.28 1.86 47.25
N GLY A 157 41.64 0.70 47.08
CA GLY A 157 42.25 -0.59 47.41
C GLY A 157 42.39 -0.87 48.92
N GLN A 158 41.79 -0.04 49.78
CA GLN A 158 41.81 -0.20 51.24
C GLN A 158 40.60 0.48 51.89
N ARG A 159 40.21 0.02 53.08
CA ARG A 159 39.15 0.64 53.89
C ARG A 159 39.67 1.78 54.75
N ASN A 160 40.82 1.53 55.38
CA ASN A 160 41.53 2.47 56.24
C ASN A 160 43.03 2.10 56.27
N ARG A 161 43.79 2.68 57.19
CA ARG A 161 45.24 2.42 57.33
C ARG A 161 45.61 1.00 57.79
N LYS A 162 44.67 0.21 58.35
CA LYS A 162 44.96 -1.07 59.02
C LYS A 162 44.12 -2.27 58.53
N HIS A 163 43.05 -2.03 57.78
CA HIS A 163 42.06 -3.03 57.43
C HIS A 163 41.54 -2.86 55.99
N GLY A 164 40.98 -3.95 55.44
CA GLY A 164 40.27 -3.95 54.16
C GLY A 164 41.17 -3.92 52.92
N PHE A 165 42.43 -4.36 53.02
CA PHE A 165 43.38 -4.32 51.92
C PHE A 165 42.97 -5.20 50.74
N PHE A 166 42.88 -4.59 49.56
CA PHE A 166 42.72 -5.29 48.29
C PHE A 166 44.03 -5.94 47.86
N LYS A 167 43.98 -7.23 47.53
CA LYS A 167 45.12 -8.02 47.06
C LYS A 167 44.96 -8.28 45.58
N GLY A 168 45.77 -7.61 44.74
CA GLY A 168 45.63 -7.71 43.30
C GLY A 168 46.14 -6.47 42.56
N VAL A 169 45.54 -6.20 41.41
CA VAL A 169 45.84 -5.02 40.59
C VAL A 169 44.53 -4.26 40.35
N ILE A 170 44.56 -2.94 40.47
CA ILE A 170 43.45 -2.06 40.06
C ILE A 170 44.03 -1.03 39.08
N GLN A 171 43.33 -0.82 37.96
CA GLN A 171 43.69 0.14 36.92
C GLN A 171 42.44 0.78 36.30
N ASP A 172 42.64 1.90 35.59
CA ASP A 172 41.59 2.64 34.90
C ASP A 172 40.40 3.02 35.80
N VAL A 173 40.70 3.50 37.01
CA VAL A 173 39.68 3.89 37.99
C VAL A 173 39.10 5.24 37.60
N LYS A 174 37.78 5.32 37.46
CA LYS A 174 37.08 6.56 37.13
C LYS A 174 35.80 6.71 37.93
N VAL A 175 35.49 7.94 38.30
CA VAL A 175 34.18 8.32 38.84
C VAL A 175 33.59 9.36 37.89
N ILE A 176 32.45 9.05 37.30
CA ILE A 176 31.77 9.89 36.31
C ILE A 176 30.41 10.27 36.89
N PHE A 177 30.11 11.56 37.01
CA PHE A 177 28.86 12.07 37.60
C PHE A 177 27.69 12.07 36.61
N ILE A 178 27.40 10.89 36.04
CA ILE A 178 26.33 10.60 35.10
C ILE A 178 25.85 9.17 35.37
N PRO A 179 24.54 8.87 35.33
CA PRO A 179 23.99 7.54 35.62
C PRO A 179 24.40 6.48 34.57
N ASN A 180 24.68 6.91 33.33
CA ASN A 180 25.12 6.04 32.23
C ASN A 180 26.64 6.08 31.99
N GLY A 181 27.42 6.38 33.02
CA GLY A 181 28.88 6.45 32.90
C GLY A 181 29.54 5.14 32.46
N TYR A 182 28.88 3.99 32.64
CA TYR A 182 29.38 2.67 32.22
C TYR A 182 29.67 2.59 30.71
N ILE A 183 29.03 3.44 29.89
CA ILE A 183 29.24 3.52 28.44
C ILE A 183 30.70 3.89 28.12
N THR A 184 31.40 4.65 28.97
CA THR A 184 32.79 5.01 28.70
C THR A 184 33.75 3.82 28.81
N GLN A 185 33.42 2.80 29.59
CA GLN A 185 34.18 1.55 29.69
C GLN A 185 33.66 0.48 28.72
N CYS A 186 32.37 0.55 28.37
CA CYS A 186 31.65 -0.42 27.55
C CYS A 186 30.73 0.28 26.52
N PRO A 187 31.26 0.78 25.39
CA PRO A 187 30.50 1.55 24.41
C PRO A 187 29.43 0.73 23.65
N ASN A 188 29.53 -0.60 23.70
CA ASN A 188 28.66 -1.53 22.97
C ASN A 188 27.53 -2.12 23.84
N LEU A 189 27.44 -1.75 25.12
CA LEU A 189 26.33 -2.22 25.97
C LEU A 189 25.02 -1.61 25.46
N ASN A 190 24.07 -2.47 25.06
CA ASN A 190 22.77 -2.18 24.45
C ASN A 190 22.32 -0.71 24.60
N ARG A 191 22.32 0.03 23.48
CA ARG A 191 21.73 1.37 23.36
C ARG A 191 20.20 1.29 23.56
N THR A 192 19.73 1.13 24.79
CA THR A 192 18.31 1.31 25.13
C THR A 192 17.93 2.80 25.21
N CYS A 193 18.92 3.70 25.29
CA CYS A 193 18.72 5.13 25.14
C CYS A 193 19.40 5.63 23.85
N PRO A 194 18.67 6.23 22.90
CA PRO A 194 19.29 6.92 21.78
C PRO A 194 20.15 8.07 22.30
N THR A 195 21.30 8.34 21.66
CA THR A 195 22.06 9.55 21.96
C THR A 195 21.23 10.79 21.59
N CYS A 196 21.56 11.97 22.14
CA CYS A 196 20.87 13.21 21.76
C CYS A 196 20.89 13.43 20.23
N SER A 197 22.00 13.04 19.58
CA SER A 197 22.12 13.05 18.11
C SER A 197 21.17 12.07 17.44
N ASP A 198 21.08 10.82 17.93
CA ASP A 198 20.16 9.81 17.37
C ASP A 198 18.69 10.22 17.56
N PHE A 199 18.36 10.88 18.67
CA PHE A 199 17.02 11.42 18.93
C PHE A 199 16.65 12.53 17.94
N LEU A 200 17.55 13.47 17.69
CA LEU A 200 17.33 14.53 16.69
C LEU A 200 17.18 13.95 15.28
N SER A 201 17.97 12.93 14.92
CA SER A 201 17.83 12.22 13.64
C SER A 201 16.50 11.48 13.53
N LEU A 202 16.01 10.87 14.62
CA LEU A 202 14.71 10.22 14.64
C LEU A 202 13.56 11.22 14.47
N VAL A 203 13.62 12.37 15.17
CA VAL A 203 12.63 13.44 15.04
C VAL A 203 12.60 13.95 13.59
N GLN A 204 13.77 14.16 12.97
CA GLN A 204 13.83 14.55 11.56
C GLN A 204 13.21 13.48 10.65
N GLY A 205 13.53 12.20 10.87
CA GLY A 205 12.96 11.10 10.09
C GLY A 205 11.43 11.00 10.21
N ILE A 206 10.86 11.31 11.37
CA ILE A 206 9.40 11.36 11.57
C ILE A 206 8.80 12.53 10.77
N MET A 207 9.43 13.70 10.77
CA MET A 207 8.95 14.84 9.97
C MET A 207 9.01 14.55 8.46
N ASP A 208 10.09 13.94 7.99
CA ASP A 208 10.24 13.56 6.58
C ASP A 208 9.17 12.54 6.16
N LEU A 209 8.86 11.58 7.04
CA LEU A 209 7.81 10.58 6.79
C LEU A 209 6.42 11.22 6.76
N GLN A 210 6.14 12.17 7.65
CA GLN A 210 4.89 12.94 7.63
C GLN A 210 4.74 13.75 6.34
N GLU A 211 5.83 14.36 5.85
CA GLU A 211 5.83 15.07 4.57
C GLU A 211 5.58 14.13 3.39
N LEU A 212 6.22 12.95 3.38
CA LEU A 212 6.01 11.94 2.36
C LEU A 212 4.55 11.46 2.32
N LEU A 213 3.96 11.21 3.49
CA LEU A 213 2.56 10.81 3.62
C LEU A 213 1.63 11.91 3.10
N ALA A 214 1.86 13.18 3.46
CA ALA A 214 1.06 14.29 2.94
C ALA A 214 1.14 14.39 1.41
N LYS A 215 2.35 14.24 0.83
CA LYS A 215 2.55 14.22 -0.62
C LYS A 215 1.85 13.03 -1.29
N MET A 216 1.90 11.84 -0.71
CA MET A 216 1.22 10.67 -1.24
C MET A 216 -0.30 10.83 -1.20
N THR A 217 -0.85 11.31 -0.08
CA THR A 217 -2.29 11.59 0.04
C THR A 217 -2.74 12.63 -0.99
N ALA A 218 -1.95 13.69 -1.22
CA ALA A 218 -2.26 14.68 -2.25
C ALA A 218 -2.23 14.09 -3.67
N LYS A 219 -1.22 13.25 -3.98
CA LYS A 219 -1.15 12.54 -5.28
C LYS A 219 -2.32 11.57 -5.46
N LEU A 220 -2.74 10.90 -4.39
CA LEU A 220 -3.83 9.94 -4.40
C LEU A 220 -5.17 10.65 -4.62
N ASN A 221 -5.46 11.72 -3.87
CA ASN A 221 -6.64 12.57 -4.10
C ASN A 221 -6.68 13.13 -5.53
N TYR A 222 -5.53 13.55 -6.06
CA TYR A 222 -5.43 14.02 -7.44
C TYR A 222 -5.75 12.92 -8.46
N ALA A 223 -5.21 11.71 -8.25
CA ALA A 223 -5.47 10.56 -9.11
C ALA A 223 -6.94 10.12 -9.05
N GLU A 224 -7.54 10.10 -7.86
CA GLU A 224 -8.95 9.77 -7.65
C GLU A 224 -9.87 10.79 -8.34
N THR A 225 -9.56 12.09 -8.23
CA THR A 225 -10.28 13.15 -8.96
C THR A 225 -10.20 12.95 -10.49
N ARG A 226 -9.02 12.56 -11.00
CA ARG A 226 -8.83 12.27 -12.43
C ARG A 226 -9.60 11.04 -12.89
N LEU A 227 -9.68 10.00 -12.06
CA LEU A 227 -10.46 8.79 -12.33
C LEU A 227 -11.96 9.07 -12.33
N SER A 228 -12.45 9.86 -11.36
CA SER A 228 -13.85 10.29 -11.32
C SER A 228 -14.27 11.06 -12.60
N GLN A 229 -13.39 11.90 -13.16
CA GLN A 229 -13.63 12.56 -14.46
C GLN A 229 -13.71 11.58 -15.65
N LEU A 230 -13.07 10.41 -15.56
CA LEU A 230 -13.11 9.37 -16.58
C LEU A 230 -14.30 8.43 -16.42
N GLU A 231 -14.83 8.26 -15.21
CA GLU A 231 -16.07 7.49 -14.99
C GLU A 231 -17.30 8.15 -15.62
N ASP A 232 -17.30 9.48 -15.79
CA ASP A 232 -18.32 10.23 -16.55
C ASP A 232 -18.17 10.07 -18.08
N CYS A 233 -17.11 9.43 -18.58
CA CYS A 233 -16.97 9.13 -20.00
C CYS A 233 -17.77 7.87 -20.35
N HIS A 234 -18.94 8.05 -20.95
CA HIS A 234 -19.72 6.94 -21.51
C HIS A 234 -18.98 6.35 -22.72
N CYS A 235 -18.25 5.25 -22.53
CA CYS A 235 -17.70 4.47 -23.63
C CYS A 235 -18.84 3.76 -24.38
N GLU A 236 -19.41 4.43 -25.37
CA GLU A 236 -20.42 3.84 -26.24
C GLU A 236 -19.79 2.67 -27.00
N LYS A 237 -20.24 1.44 -26.69
CA LYS A 237 -19.72 0.23 -27.31
C LYS A 237 -20.22 0.18 -28.75
N THR A 238 -19.31 0.36 -29.70
CA THR A 238 -19.60 0.33 -31.13
C THR A 238 -18.98 -0.90 -31.79
N CYS A 239 -19.58 -1.37 -32.88
CA CYS A 239 -19.04 -2.43 -33.72
C CYS A 239 -18.53 -1.82 -35.04
N GLN A 240 -17.27 -2.08 -35.39
CA GLN A 240 -16.69 -1.63 -36.66
C GLN A 240 -16.68 -2.78 -37.67
N VAL A 241 -17.42 -2.64 -38.77
CA VAL A 241 -17.57 -3.67 -39.81
C VAL A 241 -17.40 -3.02 -41.17
N ASN A 242 -16.47 -3.52 -41.99
CA ASN A 242 -16.18 -3.01 -43.35
C ASN A 242 -15.98 -1.48 -43.43
N GLY A 243 -15.43 -0.87 -42.39
CA GLY A 243 -15.20 0.58 -42.31
C GLY A 243 -16.40 1.41 -41.82
N LEU A 244 -17.57 0.80 -41.63
CA LEU A 244 -18.75 1.43 -41.05
C LEU A 244 -18.82 1.16 -39.54
N ILE A 245 -19.34 2.13 -38.79
CA ILE A 245 -19.47 2.07 -37.33
C ILE A 245 -20.96 1.90 -37.00
N TYR A 246 -21.29 0.81 -36.31
CA TYR A 246 -22.63 0.49 -35.81
C TYR A 246 -22.69 0.68 -34.30
N ARG A 247 -23.76 1.30 -33.80
CA ARG A 247 -24.00 1.49 -32.36
C ARG A 247 -24.62 0.24 -31.74
N ASP A 248 -24.63 0.17 -30.41
CA ASP A 248 -25.30 -0.91 -29.70
C ASP A 248 -26.78 -1.02 -30.12
N LYS A 249 -27.21 -2.23 -30.47
CA LYS A 249 -28.52 -2.62 -31.01
C LYS A 249 -28.79 -2.29 -32.48
N ASP A 250 -27.87 -1.63 -33.16
CA ASP A 250 -27.99 -1.45 -34.62
C ASP A 250 -27.98 -2.82 -35.31
N SER A 251 -28.86 -2.98 -36.30
CA SER A 251 -28.98 -4.21 -37.10
C SER A 251 -28.86 -3.89 -38.59
N TRP A 252 -28.12 -4.72 -39.31
CA TRP A 252 -27.90 -4.60 -40.74
C TRP A 252 -27.92 -5.97 -41.43
N VAL A 253 -28.10 -5.97 -42.74
CA VAL A 253 -28.04 -7.18 -43.57
C VAL A 253 -26.77 -7.10 -44.44
N GLU A 254 -26.01 -8.19 -44.50
CA GLU A 254 -24.84 -8.29 -45.39
C GLU A 254 -25.26 -8.31 -46.87
N ASP A 255 -24.30 -8.09 -47.78
CA ASP A 255 -24.54 -8.01 -49.24
C ASP A 255 -25.20 -9.27 -49.83
N ASP A 256 -25.04 -10.42 -49.17
CA ASP A 256 -25.68 -11.68 -49.56
C ASP A 256 -27.20 -11.70 -49.27
N HIS A 257 -27.73 -10.64 -48.65
CA HIS A 257 -29.11 -10.47 -48.20
C HIS A 257 -29.63 -11.57 -47.28
N CYS A 258 -28.79 -12.53 -46.89
CA CYS A 258 -29.15 -13.75 -46.16
C CYS A 258 -28.66 -13.75 -44.72
N ARG A 259 -27.78 -12.81 -44.36
CA ARG A 259 -27.23 -12.71 -43.02
C ARG A 259 -27.66 -11.42 -42.35
N ASN A 260 -28.44 -11.55 -41.27
CA ASN A 260 -28.81 -10.42 -40.42
C ASN A 260 -27.83 -10.36 -39.24
N CYS A 261 -27.17 -9.23 -39.09
CA CYS A 261 -26.18 -8.98 -38.05
C CYS A 261 -26.66 -7.87 -37.13
N THR A 262 -26.42 -8.03 -35.82
CA THR A 262 -26.74 -7.02 -34.82
C THR A 262 -25.49 -6.74 -33.98
N CYS A 263 -25.20 -5.46 -33.73
CA CYS A 263 -24.17 -5.08 -32.78
C CYS A 263 -24.73 -5.20 -31.35
N LYS A 264 -24.14 -6.03 -30.51
CA LYS A 264 -24.49 -6.16 -29.10
C LYS A 264 -23.24 -5.95 -28.25
N SER A 265 -23.21 -4.85 -27.51
CA SER A 265 -22.16 -4.52 -26.56
C SER A 265 -20.74 -4.62 -27.16
N GLY A 266 -20.57 -4.13 -28.40
CA GLY A 266 -19.30 -4.16 -29.12
C GLY A 266 -18.96 -5.48 -29.82
N VAL A 267 -19.86 -6.47 -29.76
CA VAL A 267 -19.71 -7.76 -30.45
C VAL A 267 -20.75 -7.88 -31.56
N VAL A 268 -20.32 -8.31 -32.74
CA VAL A 268 -21.20 -8.54 -33.89
C VAL A 268 -21.81 -9.93 -33.79
N GLU A 269 -23.13 -10.02 -33.66
CA GLU A 269 -23.87 -11.28 -33.70
C GLU A 269 -24.62 -11.42 -35.02
N CYS A 270 -24.16 -12.31 -35.90
CA CYS A 270 -24.78 -12.59 -37.20
C CYS A 270 -25.57 -13.90 -37.20
N ARG A 271 -26.79 -13.88 -37.74
CA ARG A 271 -27.64 -15.06 -37.93
C ARG A 271 -27.97 -15.22 -39.42
N ARG A 272 -27.79 -16.42 -39.96
CA ARG A 272 -28.25 -16.76 -41.31
C ARG A 272 -29.75 -17.00 -41.28
N MET A 273 -30.46 -16.35 -42.19
CA MET A 273 -31.87 -16.62 -42.44
C MET A 273 -32.01 -17.98 -43.11
N SER A 274 -32.91 -18.81 -42.59
CA SER A 274 -33.24 -20.11 -43.20
C SER A 274 -34.47 -19.93 -44.10
N CYS A 275 -34.34 -20.29 -45.36
CA CYS A 275 -35.45 -20.22 -46.30
C CYS A 275 -36.42 -21.40 -46.10
N PRO A 276 -37.74 -21.16 -46.11
CA PRO A 276 -38.71 -22.25 -46.11
C PRO A 276 -38.59 -23.09 -47.40
N PRO A 277 -39.03 -24.37 -47.38
CA PRO A 277 -39.09 -25.20 -48.58
C PRO A 277 -39.98 -24.54 -49.64
N LEU A 278 -39.48 -24.42 -50.87
CA LEU A 278 -40.20 -23.81 -51.97
C LEU A 278 -40.61 -24.89 -52.97
N ASP A 279 -41.92 -25.08 -53.13
CA ASP A 279 -42.49 -26.01 -54.12
C ASP A 279 -43.23 -25.20 -55.20
N CYS A 280 -42.63 -25.12 -56.40
CA CYS A 280 -43.17 -24.30 -57.48
C CYS A 280 -44.13 -25.12 -58.36
N PRO A 281 -45.26 -24.53 -58.80
CA PRO A 281 -46.15 -25.19 -59.75
C PRO A 281 -45.42 -25.53 -61.07
N PRO A 282 -45.90 -26.53 -61.85
CA PRO A 282 -45.22 -27.01 -63.06
C PRO A 282 -44.88 -25.91 -64.08
N ASP A 283 -45.66 -24.84 -64.07
CA ASP A 283 -45.55 -23.68 -64.96
C ASP A 283 -44.64 -22.57 -64.40
N ALA A 284 -43.95 -22.79 -63.28
CA ALA A 284 -43.02 -21.84 -62.68
C ALA A 284 -41.67 -22.49 -62.34
N LEU A 285 -40.62 -21.68 -62.27
CA LEU A 285 -39.28 -22.12 -61.87
C LEU A 285 -38.77 -21.29 -60.69
N PRO A 286 -38.01 -21.90 -59.76
CA PRO A 286 -37.38 -21.19 -58.67
C PRO A 286 -36.22 -20.33 -59.19
N VAL A 287 -36.35 -19.02 -59.09
CA VAL A 287 -35.36 -18.05 -59.57
C VAL A 287 -34.86 -17.19 -58.41
N HIS A 288 -33.56 -16.90 -58.41
CA HIS A 288 -32.96 -15.94 -57.48
C HIS A 288 -33.21 -14.52 -57.99
N VAL A 289 -33.67 -13.63 -57.11
CA VAL A 289 -33.90 -12.22 -57.45
C VAL A 289 -32.89 -11.38 -56.67
N GLU A 290 -32.30 -10.39 -57.32
CA GLU A 290 -31.46 -9.40 -56.65
C GLU A 290 -32.26 -8.73 -55.52
N SER A 291 -31.67 -8.53 -54.35
CA SER A 291 -32.29 -8.05 -53.09
C SER A 291 -33.08 -9.04 -52.22
N GLN A 292 -33.15 -10.33 -52.57
CA GLN A 292 -33.81 -11.35 -51.73
C GLN A 292 -32.89 -12.52 -51.41
N CYS A 293 -32.88 -12.97 -50.16
CA CYS A 293 -32.14 -14.17 -49.75
C CYS A 293 -32.73 -15.46 -50.35
N CYS A 294 -34.05 -15.56 -50.41
CA CYS A 294 -34.73 -16.78 -50.80
C CYS A 294 -35.16 -16.75 -52.27
N LYS A 295 -35.12 -17.92 -52.93
CA LYS A 295 -35.63 -18.09 -54.30
C LYS A 295 -37.15 -17.87 -54.31
N ILE A 296 -37.67 -17.34 -55.42
CA ILE A 296 -39.11 -17.20 -55.66
C ILE A 296 -39.51 -17.92 -56.95
N CYS A 297 -40.76 -18.37 -57.04
CA CYS A 297 -41.28 -18.99 -58.25
C CYS A 297 -41.65 -17.90 -59.28
N LYS A 298 -41.01 -17.91 -60.45
CA LYS A 298 -41.41 -17.09 -61.61
C LYS A 298 -41.99 -17.96 -62.72
N GLY A 299 -43.04 -17.48 -63.37
CA GLY A 299 -43.73 -18.19 -64.45
C GLY A 299 -42.82 -18.48 -65.66
N LYS A 300 -42.99 -19.65 -66.26
CA LYS A 300 -42.31 -20.07 -67.50
C LYS A 300 -42.89 -19.33 -68.70
N TYR A 301 -42.03 -18.76 -69.53
CA TYR A 301 -42.44 -18.20 -70.81
C TYR A 301 -42.78 -19.32 -71.80
N ILE A 302 -43.98 -19.31 -72.36
CA ILE A 302 -44.37 -20.23 -73.44
C ILE A 302 -44.21 -19.48 -74.76
N THR A 303 -43.45 -20.03 -75.70
CA THR A 303 -43.37 -19.52 -77.07
C THR A 303 -44.51 -20.12 -77.91
N ARG A 304 -45.40 -19.27 -78.42
CA ARG A 304 -46.40 -19.69 -79.43
C ARG A 304 -46.05 -19.08 -80.78
N THR A 305 -46.10 -19.91 -81.81
CA THR A 305 -45.76 -19.54 -83.19
C THR A 305 -47.01 -19.07 -83.92
N PHE A 306 -47.05 -17.81 -84.34
CA PHE A 306 -48.10 -17.27 -85.19
C PHE A 306 -47.65 -17.23 -86.66
N TRP A 307 -48.52 -17.68 -87.55
CA TRP A 307 -48.30 -17.62 -89.00
C TRP A 307 -49.00 -16.37 -89.55
N PHE A 308 -48.23 -15.34 -89.89
CA PHE A 308 -48.77 -14.14 -90.55
C PHE A 308 -48.76 -14.27 -92.08
N HIS A 309 -48.02 -15.25 -92.62
CA HIS A 309 -47.92 -15.57 -94.03
C HIS A 309 -47.42 -17.03 -94.18
N PRO A 310 -47.68 -17.76 -95.27
CA PRO A 310 -47.17 -19.12 -95.48
C PRO A 310 -45.63 -19.29 -95.39
N LEU A 311 -44.85 -18.21 -95.36
CA LEU A 311 -43.39 -18.22 -95.26
C LEU A 311 -42.82 -17.49 -94.02
N PHE A 312 -43.64 -16.87 -93.17
CA PHE A 312 -43.15 -16.11 -92.01
C PHE A 312 -43.81 -16.56 -90.70
N LYS A 313 -42.97 -17.05 -89.77
CA LYS A 313 -43.31 -17.44 -88.41
C LYS A 313 -42.84 -16.37 -87.43
N LEU A 314 -43.76 -15.80 -86.64
CA LEU A 314 -43.42 -14.94 -85.51
C LEU A 314 -43.54 -15.75 -84.21
N HIS A 315 -42.44 -15.86 -83.46
CA HIS A 315 -42.45 -16.45 -82.12
C HIS A 315 -42.68 -15.36 -81.09
N VAL A 316 -43.86 -15.34 -80.48
CA VAL A 316 -44.18 -14.38 -79.42
C VAL A 316 -44.10 -15.11 -78.07
N PRO A 317 -43.24 -14.66 -77.15
CA PRO A 317 -43.24 -15.18 -75.79
C PRO A 317 -44.50 -14.66 -75.07
N CYS A 318 -45.37 -15.58 -74.65
CA CYS A 318 -46.57 -15.26 -73.88
C CYS A 318 -46.46 -15.86 -72.48
N ILE A 319 -46.95 -15.12 -71.48
CA ILE A 319 -47.05 -15.60 -70.10
C ILE A 319 -48.36 -16.39 -70.00
N SER A 320 -48.27 -17.68 -69.64
CA SER A 320 -49.46 -18.50 -69.42
C SER A 320 -50.23 -17.98 -68.20
N GLY A 321 -51.53 -17.73 -68.34
CA GLY A 321 -52.39 -17.28 -67.24
C GLY A 321 -52.29 -15.80 -66.87
N HIS A 322 -51.72 -14.96 -67.73
CA HIS A 322 -51.67 -13.51 -67.50
C HIS A 322 -53.08 -12.88 -67.46
N ASN A 323 -53.35 -12.06 -66.44
CA ASN A 323 -54.63 -11.37 -66.27
C ASN A 323 -54.50 -9.88 -66.63
N PHE A 324 -54.79 -9.55 -67.90
CA PHE A 324 -54.73 -8.19 -68.42
C PHE A 324 -55.76 -7.24 -67.78
N CYS A 325 -56.84 -7.78 -67.19
CA CYS A 325 -57.79 -6.97 -66.44
C CYS A 325 -57.23 -6.48 -65.08
N ALA A 326 -56.23 -7.17 -64.53
CA ALA A 326 -55.62 -6.79 -63.25
C ALA A 326 -54.54 -5.69 -63.38
N GLU A 327 -54.02 -5.43 -64.59
CA GLU A 327 -53.01 -4.40 -64.88
C GLU A 327 -53.59 -2.97 -64.97
N GLY A 328 -54.85 -2.77 -64.55
CA GLY A 328 -55.46 -1.44 -64.51
C GLY A 328 -56.15 -1.04 -65.81
N HIS A 329 -56.58 -2.00 -66.63
CA HIS A 329 -57.54 -1.75 -67.71
C HIS A 329 -58.86 -1.23 -67.14
N ARG A 330 -59.05 0.10 -67.22
CA ARG A 330 -60.23 0.78 -66.69
C ARG A 330 -61.35 0.79 -67.72
N CYS A 331 -62.32 -0.07 -67.50
CA CYS A 331 -63.61 -0.01 -68.18
C CYS A 331 -64.49 1.02 -67.46
N GLY A 332 -65.22 1.86 -68.21
CA GLY A 332 -66.04 2.92 -67.64
C GLY A 332 -67.27 2.40 -66.90
N GLU A 333 -68.04 3.30 -66.32
CA GLU A 333 -69.22 2.92 -65.54
C GLU A 333 -70.20 2.07 -66.36
N ASN A 334 -70.73 1.02 -65.72
CA ASN A 334 -71.61 0.01 -66.33
C ASN A 334 -70.97 -0.91 -67.39
N SER A 335 -69.64 -0.99 -67.45
CA SER A 335 -68.91 -2.01 -68.22
C SER A 335 -68.08 -2.95 -67.32
N GLU A 336 -67.82 -4.17 -67.78
CA GLU A 336 -66.97 -5.16 -67.12
C GLU A 336 -65.79 -5.55 -68.02
N CYS A 337 -64.63 -5.78 -67.40
CA CYS A 337 -63.44 -6.20 -68.13
C CYS A 337 -63.47 -7.71 -68.37
N LYS A 338 -63.34 -8.12 -69.63
CA LYS A 338 -63.10 -9.52 -70.05
C LYS A 338 -61.63 -9.72 -70.34
N ASN A 339 -61.05 -10.71 -69.68
CA ASN A 339 -59.66 -11.10 -69.90
C ASN A 339 -59.58 -12.10 -71.05
N TRP A 340 -58.94 -11.71 -72.15
CA TRP A 340 -58.61 -12.61 -73.25
C TRP A 340 -57.14 -13.01 -73.20
N ASN A 341 -56.78 -14.05 -73.94
CA ASN A 341 -55.42 -14.58 -73.98
C ASN A 341 -54.35 -13.57 -74.41
N THR A 342 -54.73 -12.47 -75.09
CA THR A 342 -53.80 -11.47 -75.63
C THR A 342 -54.15 -10.01 -75.31
N LYS A 343 -55.30 -9.75 -74.68
CA LYS A 343 -55.77 -8.39 -74.37
C LYS A 343 -56.89 -8.41 -73.34
N ALA A 344 -57.09 -7.29 -72.66
CA ALA A 344 -58.34 -7.02 -71.95
C ALA A 344 -59.27 -6.20 -72.86
N THR A 345 -60.56 -6.53 -72.84
CA THR A 345 -61.60 -5.73 -73.50
C THR A 345 -62.72 -5.42 -72.53
N CYS A 346 -63.39 -4.29 -72.71
CA CYS A 346 -64.56 -3.92 -71.93
C CYS A 346 -65.83 -4.40 -72.65
N GLU A 347 -66.78 -4.94 -71.89
CA GLU A 347 -68.12 -5.29 -72.36
C GLU A 347 -69.16 -4.63 -71.46
N CYS A 348 -70.23 -4.05 -72.04
CA CYS A 348 -71.30 -3.44 -71.25
C CYS A 348 -72.04 -4.49 -70.42
N LYS A 349 -72.40 -4.14 -69.19
CA LYS A 349 -73.24 -4.98 -68.32
C LYS A 349 -74.68 -5.01 -68.86
N ASN A 350 -75.39 -6.10 -68.56
CA ASN A 350 -76.78 -6.29 -69.00
C ASN A 350 -77.68 -5.10 -68.63
N GLY A 351 -78.38 -4.54 -69.62
CA GLY A 351 -79.28 -3.38 -69.45
C GLY A 351 -78.70 -2.04 -69.89
N TYR A 352 -77.42 -2.00 -70.28
CA TYR A 352 -76.72 -0.81 -70.77
C TYR A 352 -76.24 -1.03 -72.22
N LEU A 353 -76.20 0.04 -73.01
CA LEU A 353 -75.74 0.00 -74.40
C LEU A 353 -74.49 0.88 -74.57
N ALA A 354 -73.58 0.41 -75.40
CA ALA A 354 -72.35 1.11 -75.75
C ALA A 354 -72.70 2.43 -76.46
N VAL A 355 -72.21 3.54 -75.92
CA VAL A 355 -72.35 4.85 -76.55
C VAL A 355 -71.41 4.90 -77.75
N GLN A 356 -71.93 5.22 -78.94
CA GLN A 356 -71.17 5.29 -80.20
C GLN A 356 -70.36 4.01 -80.57
N GLY A 357 -70.75 2.84 -80.03
CA GLY A 357 -70.08 1.56 -80.30
C GLY A 357 -68.84 1.29 -79.44
N ASP A 358 -68.48 2.19 -78.53
CA ASP A 358 -67.39 1.96 -77.57
C ASP A 358 -67.93 1.34 -76.28
N SER A 359 -67.53 0.10 -76.03
CA SER A 359 -67.99 -0.70 -74.89
C SER A 359 -67.32 -0.28 -73.57
N ALA A 360 -66.45 0.72 -73.61
CA ALA A 360 -65.91 1.37 -72.41
C ALA A 360 -66.89 2.36 -71.77
N TYR A 361 -67.91 2.85 -72.49
CA TYR A 361 -68.88 3.83 -71.99
C TYR A 361 -70.31 3.36 -72.23
N CYS A 362 -71.01 3.02 -71.15
CA CYS A 362 -72.34 2.44 -71.23
C CYS A 362 -73.34 3.28 -70.42
N GLU A 363 -74.34 3.87 -71.10
CA GLU A 363 -75.34 4.76 -70.49
C GLU A 363 -76.70 4.06 -70.27
N GLY A 364 -77.39 4.49 -69.20
CA GLY A 364 -78.74 4.07 -68.85
C GLY A 364 -79.80 4.99 -69.46
N LYS A 365 -81.01 4.49 -69.72
CA LYS A 365 -82.12 5.31 -70.27
C LYS A 365 -82.74 6.19 -69.16
N GLN A 366 -82.76 7.54 -69.27
CA GLN A 366 -83.45 8.43 -68.29
C GLN A 366 -84.52 9.37 -68.89
N ASN A 367 -85.56 9.67 -68.10
CA ASN A 367 -86.70 10.58 -68.36
C ASN A 367 -86.63 11.83 -67.42
N ILE A 368 -87.24 12.96 -67.82
CA ILE A 368 -86.88 14.37 -67.51
C ILE A 368 -87.62 15.02 -66.30
N GLN A 369 -87.04 16.13 -65.77
CA GLN A 369 -87.63 17.38 -65.17
C GLN A 369 -87.80 17.44 -63.62
N ARG A 370 -87.56 18.53 -62.87
CA ARG A 370 -87.21 19.98 -63.01
C ARG A 370 -86.93 20.53 -61.56
N PRO A 371 -86.61 21.82 -61.29
CA PRO A 371 -85.39 22.19 -60.54
C PRO A 371 -85.57 23.17 -59.33
N VAL A 372 -84.51 23.25 -58.47
CA VAL A 372 -83.87 24.48 -57.87
C VAL A 372 -84.75 25.33 -56.88
N PRO A 373 -84.24 26.25 -55.99
CA PRO A 373 -82.88 26.67 -55.53
C PRO A 373 -82.66 26.53 -53.98
N LEU A 374 -81.45 26.34 -53.43
CA LEU A 374 -80.29 27.24 -53.15
C LEU A 374 -80.42 28.26 -51.99
N THR A 375 -79.47 28.09 -51.03
CA THR A 375 -78.80 29.08 -50.15
C THR A 375 -79.64 29.71 -49.02
N THR A 376 -79.12 29.89 -47.81
CA THR A 376 -77.78 30.37 -47.38
C THR A 376 -77.30 29.71 -46.10
#